data_AF-A0A178AHN5-F1
#
_entry.id   AF-A0A178AHN5-F1
#
_cell.length_a   1.000
_cell.length_b   1.000
_cell.length_c   1.000
_cell.angle_alpha   90.00
_cell.angle_beta   90.00
_cell.angle_gamma   90.00
#
_symmetry.space_group_name_H-M   'P 1'
#
loop_
_entity.id
_entity.type
_entity.pdbx_description
1 polymer ?
#
loop_
_entity_poly.entity_id
_entity_poly.type
_entity_poly.pdbx_seq_one_letter_code
_entity_poly.pdbx_strand_id
1 'polypeptide(L)'
;MASVDNQSTEKRNSCSAEQVSEVNSTHRTADQDADEQRTLWQNIKRYRKVCWITIALTSAILLYGYDNVVVGTVSAMPLFQRDFGVFFEGAWILPSGWLAAWNVASPLGAMAGSLGGGWLNDKIGRRRALGMNAFLAAIGVAIMYVSYLPADINGRRVCFMMGKFFQGIAIGGLMSATQTYMSEILPPVLRGSGMALFPAITLLGQLTGAAVIYGALNKDNGYAVVFGSQWPFSAVPMFVAFLIPESPAWYVRKREMEKAHKAQARLDPPGVDTSVVVAKILATIEHEELSAKSTFVECFHKRNIRRTFIVMWANTLTNIFGLNLLGKASYFLQLVGMKANLSIIFLILGIVLGLIANVISIWIMSRVGRRTCVLSTLSVAVLLWASMGIANSTPMKPAVTWYTAASMMMSVVVCGIGVWPASYAISAETSSLQLRSKTQGIGWATSAFTTTISGLVLPYVFNPDEGNLRGKTGYTYAGACFMGVVVSYFLIPEMKGRTINEIDRMFELKLKAREFKHWAPEGNRSPTEPWV
;
A
#
# COMPACT_ATOMS: atom_id res chain seq x y z
N MET A 1 -36.99 40.85 19.66
CA MET A 1 -35.53 40.83 19.93
C MET A 1 -34.84 39.59 19.37
N ALA A 2 -35.45 38.39 19.39
CA ALA A 2 -34.86 37.17 18.84
C ALA A 2 -34.71 37.07 17.29
N SER A 3 -35.40 37.92 16.51
CA SER A 3 -35.33 37.91 15.03
C SER A 3 -34.17 38.72 14.46
N VAL A 4 -33.62 39.67 15.23
CA VAL A 4 -32.52 40.55 14.78
C VAL A 4 -31.15 39.87 14.96
N ASP A 5 -31.02 39.01 15.98
CA ASP A 5 -29.80 38.22 16.21
C ASP A 5 -29.61 37.09 15.19
N ASN A 6 -30.70 36.52 14.65
CA ASN A 6 -30.57 35.45 13.65
C ASN A 6 -30.10 35.99 12.29
N GLN A 7 -30.57 37.19 11.90
CA GLN A 7 -30.13 37.86 10.67
C GLN A 7 -28.70 38.41 10.76
N SER A 8 -28.25 38.84 11.94
CA SER A 8 -26.86 39.29 12.14
C SER A 8 -25.87 38.12 12.13
N THR A 9 -26.29 36.95 12.62
CA THR A 9 -25.49 35.71 12.61
C THR A 9 -25.41 35.10 11.21
N GLU A 10 -26.51 35.07 10.45
CA GLU A 10 -26.51 34.65 9.04
C GLU A 10 -25.65 35.58 8.15
N LYS A 11 -25.73 36.90 8.34
CA LYS A 11 -24.89 37.86 7.60
C LYS A 11 -23.41 37.80 7.99
N ARG A 12 -23.07 37.48 9.24
CA ARG A 12 -21.68 37.22 9.65
C ARG A 12 -21.15 35.92 9.05
N ASN A 13 -21.97 34.88 9.00
CA ASN A 13 -21.61 33.59 8.40
C ASN A 13 -21.49 33.68 6.87
N SER A 14 -22.35 34.47 6.20
CA SER A 14 -22.25 34.70 4.75
C SER A 14 -21.01 35.53 4.40
N CYS A 15 -20.74 36.61 5.15
CA CYS A 15 -19.56 37.46 4.94
C CYS A 15 -18.25 36.71 5.23
N SER A 16 -18.23 35.86 6.27
CA SER A 16 -17.07 35.01 6.54
C SER A 16 -16.89 33.91 5.48
N ALA A 17 -17.96 33.30 4.97
CA ALA A 17 -17.88 32.30 3.90
C ALA A 17 -17.48 32.92 2.54
N GLU A 18 -17.95 34.13 2.22
CA GLU A 18 -17.56 34.87 1.02
C GLU A 18 -16.12 35.37 1.09
N GLN A 19 -15.69 35.95 2.22
CA GLN A 19 -14.28 36.36 2.42
C GLN A 19 -13.33 35.14 2.42
N VAL A 20 -13.77 33.99 2.94
CA VAL A 20 -13.02 32.72 2.87
C VAL A 20 -13.01 32.14 1.45
N SER A 21 -14.04 32.40 0.64
CA SER A 21 -14.08 32.05 -0.79
C SER A 21 -13.13 32.92 -1.62
N GLU A 22 -13.11 34.23 -1.37
CA GLU A 22 -12.21 35.17 -2.03
C GLU A 22 -10.74 34.88 -1.70
N VAL A 23 -10.39 34.74 -0.42
CA VAL A 23 -9.02 34.37 0.02
C VAL A 23 -8.63 32.96 -0.47
N ASN A 24 -9.61 32.06 -0.59
CA ASN A 24 -9.39 30.77 -1.25
C ASN A 24 -9.02 30.96 -2.72
N SER A 25 -9.70 31.81 -3.50
CA SER A 25 -9.47 31.93 -4.94
C SER A 25 -8.13 32.56 -5.33
N THR A 26 -7.69 33.63 -4.66
CA THR A 26 -6.51 34.42 -5.07
C THR A 26 -5.17 33.84 -4.62
N HIS A 27 -5.09 33.18 -3.46
CA HIS A 27 -3.87 32.48 -3.04
C HIS A 27 -3.81 31.00 -3.48
N ARG A 28 -4.92 30.42 -3.99
CA ARG A 28 -4.95 29.04 -4.53
C ARG A 28 -4.20 28.87 -5.84
N THR A 29 -4.25 29.86 -6.74
CA THR A 29 -3.73 29.72 -8.09
C THR A 29 -2.20 29.81 -8.12
N ALA A 30 -1.61 30.87 -7.61
CA ALA A 30 -0.19 31.13 -7.83
C ALA A 30 0.76 30.03 -7.31
N ASP A 31 0.61 29.56 -6.07
CA ASP A 31 1.56 28.61 -5.47
C ASP A 31 1.35 27.16 -5.92
N GLN A 32 0.10 26.75 -6.17
CA GLN A 32 -0.21 25.40 -6.66
C GLN A 32 0.06 25.27 -8.15
N ASP A 33 -0.31 26.28 -8.96
CA ASP A 33 0.02 26.32 -10.38
C ASP A 33 1.55 26.38 -10.57
N ALA A 34 2.26 27.13 -9.72
CA ALA A 34 3.72 27.12 -9.72
C ALA A 34 4.31 25.76 -9.31
N ASP A 35 3.72 25.04 -8.35
CA ASP A 35 4.16 23.70 -7.97
C ASP A 35 3.85 22.66 -9.06
N GLU A 36 2.76 22.82 -9.82
CA GLU A 36 2.43 21.96 -10.97
C GLU A 36 3.32 22.21 -12.19
N GLN A 37 3.76 23.45 -12.41
CA GLN A 37 4.69 23.81 -13.49
C GLN A 37 6.13 23.35 -13.23
N ARG A 38 6.49 23.11 -11.96
CA ARG A 38 7.84 22.67 -11.57
C ARG A 38 8.12 21.21 -11.92
N THR A 39 9.38 20.93 -12.19
CA THR A 39 9.84 19.54 -12.35
C THR A 39 9.83 18.81 -11.00
N LEU A 40 9.70 17.48 -11.03
CA LEU A 40 9.72 16.64 -9.84
C LEU A 40 10.95 16.90 -8.94
N TRP A 41 12.12 17.09 -9.53
CA TRP A 41 13.35 17.43 -8.79
C TRP A 41 13.28 18.79 -8.07
N GLN A 42 12.69 19.80 -8.71
CA GLN A 42 12.51 21.12 -8.08
C GLN A 42 11.56 21.03 -6.89
N ASN A 43 10.48 20.26 -7.01
CA ASN A 43 9.54 20.04 -5.92
C ASN A 43 10.16 19.21 -4.78
N ILE A 44 10.97 18.19 -5.08
CA ILE A 44 11.73 17.46 -4.06
C ILE A 44 12.70 18.39 -3.32
N LYS A 45 13.35 19.32 -4.03
CA LYS A 45 14.27 20.28 -3.42
C LYS A 45 13.54 21.31 -2.53
N ARG A 46 12.36 21.78 -2.94
CA ARG A 46 11.51 22.67 -2.12
C ARG A 46 11.04 21.95 -0.84
N TYR A 47 10.47 20.76 -0.99
CA TYR A 47 9.90 19.98 0.12
C TYR A 47 10.89 18.97 0.74
N ARG A 48 12.19 19.33 0.82
CA ARG A 48 13.26 18.41 1.24
C ARG A 48 13.02 17.75 2.59
N LYS A 49 12.46 18.48 3.57
CA LYS A 49 12.15 17.93 4.91
C LYS A 49 11.08 16.83 4.84
N VAL A 50 10.00 17.06 4.09
CA VAL A 50 8.92 16.09 3.88
C VAL A 50 9.46 14.86 3.15
N CYS A 51 10.31 15.03 2.15
CA CYS A 51 10.97 13.92 1.46
C CYS A 51 11.86 13.09 2.40
N TRP A 52 12.67 13.72 3.27
CA TRP A 52 13.47 12.98 4.26
C TRP A 52 12.62 12.20 5.25
N ILE A 53 11.52 12.78 5.74
CA ILE A 53 10.57 12.08 6.61
C ILE A 53 9.93 10.90 5.87
N THR A 54 9.54 11.10 4.61
CA THR A 54 8.97 10.04 3.76
C THR A 54 9.96 8.89 3.60
N ILE A 55 11.23 9.19 3.30
CA ILE A 55 12.31 8.19 3.20
C ILE A 55 12.51 7.49 4.54
N ALA A 56 12.51 8.20 5.67
CA ALA A 56 12.67 7.60 6.99
C ALA A 56 11.55 6.60 7.31
N LEU A 57 10.31 6.90 6.91
CA LEU A 57 9.15 6.02 7.06
C LEU A 57 9.22 4.77 6.17
N THR A 58 10.01 4.79 5.09
CA THR A 58 10.17 3.60 4.24
C THR A 58 10.82 2.42 4.97
N SER A 59 11.49 2.65 6.10
CA SER A 59 12.00 1.57 6.97
C SER A 59 10.89 0.60 7.44
N ALA A 60 9.69 1.10 7.71
CA ALA A 60 8.53 0.28 8.07
C ALA A 60 8.06 -0.59 6.90
N ILE A 61 8.13 -0.04 5.69
CA ILE A 61 7.78 -0.72 4.44
C ILE A 61 8.80 -1.81 4.13
N LEU A 62 10.09 -1.55 4.43
CA LEU A 62 11.16 -2.51 4.28
C LEU A 62 10.93 -3.71 5.22
N LEU A 63 10.57 -3.48 6.49
CA LEU A 63 10.19 -4.54 7.43
C LEU A 63 9.05 -5.42 6.87
N TYR A 64 8.01 -4.81 6.28
CA TYR A 64 6.93 -5.54 5.63
C TYR A 64 7.43 -6.38 4.45
N GLY A 65 8.28 -5.82 3.59
CA GLY A 65 8.92 -6.55 2.50
C GLY A 65 9.73 -7.74 3.00
N TYR A 66 10.52 -7.56 4.06
CA TYR A 66 11.32 -8.60 4.68
C TYR A 66 10.41 -9.73 5.22
N ASP A 67 9.36 -9.41 5.99
CA ASP A 67 8.46 -10.42 6.59
C ASP A 67 7.82 -11.34 5.55
N ASN A 68 7.43 -10.77 4.39
CA ASN A 68 6.78 -11.49 3.30
C ASN A 68 7.61 -12.66 2.74
N VAL A 69 8.94 -12.55 2.72
CA VAL A 69 9.81 -13.61 2.16
C VAL A 69 10.27 -14.61 3.21
N VAL A 70 10.28 -14.24 4.49
CA VAL A 70 10.90 -15.04 5.56
C VAL A 70 10.31 -16.43 5.68
N VAL A 71 8.98 -16.59 5.69
CA VAL A 71 8.36 -17.91 5.86
C VAL A 71 8.79 -18.84 4.74
N GLY A 72 8.65 -18.40 3.47
CA GLY A 72 8.93 -19.23 2.31
C GLY A 72 10.42 -19.57 2.13
N THR A 73 11.32 -18.72 2.59
CA THR A 73 12.77 -18.93 2.45
C THR A 73 13.38 -19.66 3.64
N VAL A 74 12.91 -19.41 4.88
CA VAL A 74 13.34 -20.17 6.05
C VAL A 74 12.84 -21.61 6.02
N SER A 75 11.64 -21.87 5.45
CA SER A 75 11.13 -23.23 5.26
C SER A 75 12.02 -24.11 4.34
N ALA A 76 12.86 -23.48 3.52
CA ALA A 76 13.80 -24.18 2.65
C ALA A 76 15.15 -24.48 3.32
N MET A 77 15.41 -23.95 4.52
CA MET A 77 16.67 -24.20 5.24
C MET A 77 16.71 -25.63 5.80
N PRO A 78 17.77 -26.41 5.55
CA PRO A 78 17.90 -27.78 6.08
C PRO A 78 17.82 -27.85 7.62
N LEU A 79 18.43 -26.89 8.30
CA LEU A 79 18.38 -26.79 9.77
C LEU A 79 16.96 -26.55 10.29
N PHE A 80 16.17 -25.72 9.59
CA PHE A 80 14.79 -25.46 9.97
C PHE A 80 13.91 -26.68 9.71
N GLN A 81 14.12 -27.39 8.59
CA GLN A 81 13.43 -28.65 8.30
C GLN A 81 13.77 -29.74 9.33
N ARG A 82 15.01 -29.80 9.81
CA ARG A 82 15.41 -30.74 10.86
C ARG A 82 14.74 -30.42 12.20
N ASP A 83 14.75 -29.15 12.61
CA ASP A 83 14.32 -28.76 13.95
C ASP A 83 12.79 -28.58 14.10
N PHE A 84 12.08 -28.34 12.98
CA PHE A 84 10.63 -28.13 12.93
C PHE A 84 9.88 -29.16 12.06
N GLY A 85 10.56 -29.97 11.27
CA GLY A 85 9.95 -30.95 10.35
C GLY A 85 9.70 -32.31 10.97
N VAL A 86 9.36 -33.29 10.13
CA VAL A 86 9.24 -34.71 10.48
C VAL A 86 10.10 -35.49 9.50
N PHE A 87 10.76 -36.54 9.97
CA PHE A 87 11.52 -37.43 9.10
C PHE A 87 10.56 -38.34 8.33
N PHE A 88 10.58 -38.24 7.00
CA PHE A 88 9.74 -39.02 6.10
C PHE A 88 10.56 -39.44 4.88
N GLU A 89 10.56 -40.74 4.56
CA GLU A 89 11.23 -41.31 3.37
C GLU A 89 12.70 -40.86 3.17
N GLY A 90 13.47 -40.80 4.26
CA GLY A 90 14.90 -40.48 4.19
C GLY A 90 15.22 -38.98 4.16
N ALA A 91 14.21 -38.09 4.19
CA ALA A 91 14.39 -36.65 4.21
C ALA A 91 13.59 -35.97 5.34
N TRP A 92 14.07 -34.82 5.80
CA TRP A 92 13.33 -33.97 6.73
C TRP A 92 12.36 -33.09 5.93
N ILE A 93 11.06 -33.27 6.15
CA ILE A 93 10.03 -32.48 5.47
C ILE A 93 9.20 -31.70 6.49
N LEU A 94 8.76 -30.50 6.09
CA LEU A 94 7.82 -29.72 6.89
C LEU A 94 6.40 -30.21 6.58
N PRO A 95 5.59 -30.53 7.61
CA PRO A 95 4.20 -30.89 7.38
C PRO A 95 3.45 -29.77 6.64
N SER A 96 2.75 -30.12 5.57
CA SER A 96 2.03 -29.18 4.70
C SER A 96 1.02 -28.31 5.46
N GLY A 97 0.31 -28.89 6.42
CA GLY A 97 -0.64 -28.16 7.27
C GLY A 97 0.02 -27.06 8.11
N TRP A 98 1.21 -27.30 8.65
CA TRP A 98 1.97 -26.31 9.40
C TRP A 98 2.53 -25.21 8.49
N LEU A 99 3.04 -25.59 7.32
CA LEU A 99 3.52 -24.63 6.34
C LEU A 99 2.40 -23.70 5.85
N ALA A 100 1.20 -24.24 5.60
CA ALA A 100 0.02 -23.45 5.27
C ALA A 100 -0.37 -22.52 6.42
N ALA A 101 -0.40 -23.02 7.66
CA ALA A 101 -0.70 -22.22 8.85
C ALA A 101 0.28 -21.05 9.02
N TRP A 102 1.59 -21.27 8.84
CA TRP A 102 2.60 -20.21 8.94
C TRP A 102 2.49 -19.16 7.84
N ASN A 103 2.17 -19.56 6.61
CA ASN A 103 1.97 -18.63 5.49
C ASN A 103 0.73 -17.74 5.69
N VAL A 104 -0.31 -18.26 6.36
CA VAL A 104 -1.56 -17.54 6.59
C VAL A 104 -1.55 -16.75 7.92
N ALA A 105 -0.69 -17.12 8.87
CA ALA A 105 -0.59 -16.45 10.18
C ALA A 105 -0.27 -14.96 10.09
N SER A 106 0.72 -14.55 9.29
CA SER A 106 1.09 -13.13 9.14
C SER A 106 -0.02 -12.31 8.44
N PRO A 107 -0.58 -12.75 7.28
CA PRO A 107 -1.73 -12.09 6.67
C PRO A 107 -2.96 -11.97 7.60
N LEU A 108 -3.34 -13.03 8.32
CA LEU A 108 -4.46 -12.96 9.27
C LEU A 108 -4.18 -11.99 10.42
N GLY A 109 -2.96 -12.01 10.96
CA GLY A 109 -2.52 -11.02 11.93
C GLY A 109 -2.62 -9.61 11.37
N ALA A 110 -2.15 -9.39 10.15
CA ALA A 110 -2.19 -8.09 9.48
C ALA A 110 -3.62 -7.59 9.22
N MET A 111 -4.59 -8.49 8.99
CA MET A 111 -6.01 -8.12 8.93
C MET A 111 -6.49 -7.52 10.26
N ALA A 112 -6.25 -8.22 11.37
CA ALA A 112 -6.65 -7.73 12.69
C ALA A 112 -5.89 -6.45 13.07
N GLY A 113 -4.59 -6.41 12.79
CA GLY A 113 -3.70 -5.29 13.06
C GLY A 113 -4.03 -4.04 12.26
N SER A 114 -4.42 -4.15 11.00
CA SER A 114 -4.77 -3.00 10.16
C SER A 114 -6.13 -2.39 10.55
N LEU A 115 -7.12 -3.20 10.91
CA LEU A 115 -8.41 -2.72 11.44
C LEU A 115 -8.23 -2.03 12.80
N GLY A 116 -7.53 -2.69 13.73
CA GLY A 116 -7.19 -2.11 15.04
C GLY A 116 -6.30 -0.87 14.93
N GLY A 117 -5.33 -0.91 14.01
CA GLY A 117 -4.43 0.19 13.69
C GLY A 117 -5.17 1.42 13.19
N GLY A 118 -6.18 1.25 12.33
CA GLY A 118 -7.03 2.36 11.87
C GLY A 118 -7.76 3.08 13.01
N TRP A 119 -8.24 2.34 14.01
CA TRP A 119 -8.84 2.92 15.23
C TRP A 119 -7.80 3.65 16.09
N LEU A 120 -6.68 2.98 16.31
CA LEU A 120 -5.60 3.43 17.18
C LEU A 120 -4.95 4.71 16.65
N ASN A 121 -4.68 4.78 15.34
CA ASN A 121 -4.12 5.94 14.64
C ASN A 121 -4.95 7.21 14.85
N ASP A 122 -6.28 7.07 14.93
CA ASP A 122 -7.18 8.19 15.23
C ASP A 122 -7.13 8.60 16.71
N LYS A 123 -7.01 7.64 17.62
CA LYS A 123 -7.07 7.90 19.07
C LYS A 123 -5.77 8.49 19.63
N ILE A 124 -4.63 7.87 19.34
CA ILE A 124 -3.33 8.21 19.95
C ILE A 124 -2.42 9.06 19.05
N GLY A 125 -2.79 9.25 17.79
CA GLY A 125 -1.96 9.94 16.79
C GLY A 125 -1.16 8.96 15.93
N ARG A 126 -0.66 9.45 14.79
CA ARG A 126 0.03 8.62 13.78
C ARG A 126 1.45 8.29 14.24
N ARG A 127 2.14 9.26 14.84
CA ARG A 127 3.51 9.10 15.36
C ARG A 127 3.57 8.06 16.47
N ARG A 128 2.69 8.18 17.47
CA ARG A 128 2.65 7.23 18.60
C ARG A 128 2.23 5.84 18.18
N ALA A 129 1.27 5.74 17.26
CA ALA A 129 0.86 4.45 16.71
C ALA A 129 1.98 3.79 15.91
N LEU A 130 2.77 4.55 15.15
CA LEU A 130 3.94 4.03 14.43
C LEU A 130 4.97 3.44 15.42
N GLY A 131 5.30 4.17 16.48
CA GLY A 131 6.22 3.69 17.52
C GLY A 131 5.69 2.45 18.27
N MET A 132 4.42 2.43 18.64
CA MET A 132 3.82 1.27 19.35
C MET A 132 3.75 0.03 18.46
N ASN A 133 3.36 0.18 17.19
CA ASN A 133 3.36 -0.95 16.25
C ASN A 133 4.77 -1.44 15.95
N ALA A 134 5.77 -0.55 15.86
CA ALA A 134 7.17 -0.94 15.71
C ALA A 134 7.69 -1.73 16.92
N PHE A 135 7.30 -1.34 18.14
CA PHE A 135 7.60 -2.09 19.36
C PHE A 135 6.92 -3.47 19.39
N LEU A 136 5.63 -3.54 19.03
CA LEU A 136 4.92 -4.82 18.88
C LEU A 136 5.58 -5.72 17.82
N ALA A 137 6.10 -5.16 16.73
CA ALA A 137 6.83 -5.92 15.73
C ALA A 137 8.13 -6.50 16.33
N ALA A 138 8.86 -5.73 17.13
CA ALA A 138 10.06 -6.22 17.82
C ALA A 138 9.75 -7.37 18.80
N ILE A 139 8.58 -7.34 19.48
CA ILE A 139 8.09 -8.45 20.31
C ILE A 139 7.78 -9.68 19.45
N GLY A 140 7.08 -9.51 18.32
CA GLY A 140 6.82 -10.60 17.38
C GLY A 140 8.10 -11.28 16.90
N VAL A 141 9.11 -10.47 16.56
CA VAL A 141 10.46 -10.94 16.21
C VAL A 141 11.12 -11.68 17.38
N ALA A 142 11.00 -11.20 18.62
CA ALA A 142 11.54 -11.88 19.78
C ALA A 142 10.89 -13.25 20.01
N ILE A 143 9.57 -13.37 19.85
CA ILE A 143 8.86 -14.65 19.95
C ILE A 143 9.35 -15.63 18.87
N MET A 144 9.49 -15.16 17.62
CA MET A 144 10.06 -16.00 16.55
C MET A 144 11.50 -16.41 16.83
N TYR A 145 12.33 -15.49 17.35
CA TYR A 145 13.72 -15.78 17.70
C TYR A 145 13.80 -16.87 18.77
N VAL A 146 12.94 -16.83 19.78
CA VAL A 146 12.87 -17.81 20.89
C VAL A 146 12.24 -19.15 20.47
N SER A 147 11.68 -19.25 19.25
CA SER A 147 10.93 -20.44 18.80
C SER A 147 11.72 -21.76 18.78
N TYR A 148 13.05 -21.74 18.84
CA TYR A 148 13.89 -22.94 18.94
C TYR A 148 14.04 -23.51 20.35
N LEU A 149 13.70 -22.73 21.40
CA LEU A 149 13.90 -23.11 22.80
C LEU A 149 12.95 -24.22 23.32
N PRO A 150 11.66 -24.29 22.92
CA PRO A 150 10.80 -25.38 23.36
C PRO A 150 11.36 -26.76 23.00
N ALA A 151 11.33 -27.71 23.94
CA ALA A 151 11.80 -29.07 23.71
C ALA A 151 10.85 -29.86 22.78
N ASP A 152 9.55 -29.58 22.86
CA ASP A 152 8.52 -30.23 22.03
C ASP A 152 8.47 -29.64 20.62
N ILE A 153 8.47 -30.51 19.61
CA ILE A 153 8.42 -30.10 18.21
C ILE A 153 7.13 -29.32 17.88
N ASN A 154 6.00 -29.72 18.46
CA ASN A 154 4.74 -29.01 18.30
C ASN A 154 4.77 -27.66 19.04
N GLY A 155 5.46 -27.58 20.19
CA GLY A 155 5.68 -26.33 20.92
C GLY A 155 6.49 -25.32 20.10
N ARG A 156 7.55 -25.77 19.41
CA ARG A 156 8.35 -24.93 18.49
C ARG A 156 7.49 -24.38 17.36
N ARG A 157 6.70 -25.25 16.70
CA ARG A 157 5.82 -24.87 15.58
C ARG A 157 4.75 -23.86 15.98
N VAL A 158 4.12 -24.05 17.14
CA VAL A 158 3.12 -23.12 17.69
C VAL A 158 3.78 -21.80 18.07
N CYS A 159 4.94 -21.82 18.72
CA CYS A 159 5.67 -20.60 19.09
C CYS A 159 6.02 -19.76 17.85
N PHE A 160 6.54 -20.39 16.80
CA PHE A 160 6.82 -19.72 15.53
C PHE A 160 5.54 -19.14 14.88
N MET A 161 4.44 -19.90 14.86
CA MET A 161 3.15 -19.43 14.34
C MET A 161 2.64 -18.22 15.11
N MET A 162 2.70 -18.25 16.44
CA MET A 162 2.27 -17.14 17.30
C MET A 162 3.15 -15.90 17.08
N GLY A 163 4.47 -16.07 16.98
CA GLY A 163 5.39 -14.99 16.64
C GLY A 163 5.03 -14.33 15.30
N LYS A 164 4.75 -15.13 14.28
CA LYS A 164 4.28 -14.65 12.96
C LYS A 164 2.94 -13.94 13.02
N PHE A 165 1.99 -14.45 13.80
CA PHE A 165 0.68 -13.82 13.97
C PHE A 165 0.80 -12.45 14.66
N PHE A 166 1.55 -12.35 15.76
CA PHE A 166 1.79 -11.09 16.47
C PHE A 166 2.58 -10.09 15.62
N GLN A 167 3.59 -10.55 14.89
CA GLN A 167 4.29 -9.71 13.93
C GLN A 167 3.34 -9.22 12.83
N GLY A 168 2.47 -10.09 12.30
CA GLY A 168 1.44 -9.72 11.34
C GLY A 168 0.55 -8.60 11.87
N ILE A 169 0.06 -8.70 13.12
CA ILE A 169 -0.72 -7.63 13.78
C ILE A 169 0.05 -6.31 13.79
N ALA A 170 1.31 -6.36 14.22
CA ALA A 170 2.15 -5.18 14.28
C ALA A 170 2.36 -4.54 12.91
N ILE A 171 2.69 -5.35 11.90
CA ILE A 171 2.92 -4.92 10.52
C ILE A 171 1.65 -4.31 9.92
N GLY A 172 0.47 -4.95 10.08
CA GLY A 172 -0.79 -4.42 9.56
C GLY A 172 -1.12 -3.03 10.11
N GLY A 173 -0.92 -2.83 11.42
CA GLY A 173 -1.08 -1.53 12.05
C GLY A 173 -0.03 -0.51 11.59
N LEU A 174 1.22 -0.95 11.48
CA LEU A 174 2.35 -0.13 11.04
C LEU A 174 2.17 0.38 9.60
N MET A 175 1.71 -0.48 8.69
CA MET A 175 1.47 -0.15 7.29
C MET A 175 0.32 0.84 7.11
N SER A 176 -0.79 0.62 7.84
CA SER A 176 -1.92 1.56 7.88
C SER A 176 -1.49 2.94 8.42
N ALA A 177 -0.72 2.97 9.51
CA ALA A 177 -0.19 4.21 10.09
C ALA A 177 0.74 4.95 9.13
N THR A 178 1.65 4.21 8.50
CA THR A 178 2.66 4.76 7.57
C THR A 178 1.99 5.37 6.35
N GLN A 179 1.05 4.66 5.72
CA GLN A 179 0.34 5.16 4.54
C GLN A 179 -0.53 6.38 4.88
N THR A 180 -1.24 6.33 6.00
CA THR A 180 -2.06 7.44 6.51
C THR A 180 -1.19 8.68 6.71
N TYR A 181 -0.11 8.56 7.48
CA TYR A 181 0.77 9.69 7.77
C TYR A 181 1.39 10.26 6.49
N MET A 182 1.89 9.40 5.61
CA MET A 182 2.51 9.82 4.35
C MET A 182 1.52 10.56 3.44
N SER A 183 0.25 10.15 3.43
CA SER A 183 -0.80 10.84 2.65
C SER A 183 -1.20 12.21 3.20
N GLU A 184 -1.01 12.44 4.50
CA GLU A 184 -1.32 13.70 5.19
C GLU A 184 -0.18 14.73 5.06
N ILE A 185 1.09 14.28 5.05
CA ILE A 185 2.24 15.19 4.95
C ILE A 185 2.67 15.51 3.51
N LEU A 186 2.36 14.64 2.54
CA LEU A 186 2.80 14.84 1.17
C LEU A 186 1.95 15.90 0.47
N PRO A 187 2.58 16.91 -0.18
CA PRO A 187 1.85 17.88 -0.98
C PRO A 187 1.21 17.17 -2.20
N PRO A 188 0.10 17.70 -2.74
CA PRO A 188 -0.66 17.05 -3.82
C PRO A 188 0.19 16.59 -5.02
N VAL A 189 1.15 17.42 -5.43
CA VAL A 189 2.03 17.14 -6.58
C VAL A 189 2.99 15.97 -6.32
N LEU A 190 3.49 15.81 -5.10
CA LEU A 190 4.43 14.74 -4.73
C LEU A 190 3.75 13.49 -4.18
N ARG A 191 2.46 13.56 -3.85
CA ARG A 191 1.74 12.45 -3.20
C ARG A 191 1.79 11.16 -4.00
N GLY A 192 1.55 11.24 -5.31
CA GLY A 192 1.62 10.07 -6.20
C GLY A 192 3.03 9.44 -6.22
N SER A 193 4.07 10.25 -6.39
CA SER A 193 5.46 9.78 -6.41
C SER A 193 5.94 9.25 -5.07
N GLY A 194 5.53 9.87 -3.96
CA GLY A 194 5.82 9.36 -2.62
C GLY A 194 5.15 8.01 -2.40
N MET A 195 3.89 7.84 -2.80
CA MET A 195 3.16 6.57 -2.68
C MET A 195 3.78 5.48 -3.57
N ALA A 196 4.43 5.83 -4.68
CA ALA A 196 5.17 4.89 -5.50
C ALA A 196 6.42 4.30 -4.82
N LEU A 197 6.91 4.88 -3.71
CA LEU A 197 7.98 4.29 -2.90
C LEU A 197 7.52 3.00 -2.18
N PHE A 198 6.22 2.83 -1.92
CA PHE A 198 5.71 1.64 -1.23
C PHE A 198 6.13 0.33 -1.93
N PRO A 199 5.77 0.10 -3.19
CA PRO A 199 6.14 -1.15 -3.86
C PRO A 199 7.64 -1.27 -4.10
N ALA A 200 8.34 -0.16 -4.41
CA ALA A 200 9.80 -0.17 -4.61
C ALA A 200 10.54 -0.65 -3.35
N ILE A 201 10.21 -0.08 -2.19
CA ILE A 201 10.86 -0.44 -0.92
C ILE A 201 10.38 -1.80 -0.40
N THR A 202 9.13 -2.20 -0.71
CA THR A 202 8.66 -3.56 -0.42
C THR A 202 9.54 -4.60 -1.13
N LEU A 203 9.83 -4.41 -2.42
CA LEU A 203 10.74 -5.30 -3.16
C LEU A 203 12.17 -5.25 -2.64
N LEU A 204 12.66 -4.05 -2.26
CA LEU A 204 13.97 -3.93 -1.63
C LEU A 204 14.03 -4.72 -0.31
N GLY A 205 12.97 -4.66 0.51
CA GLY A 205 12.84 -5.44 1.73
C GLY A 205 12.87 -6.95 1.47
N GLN A 206 12.12 -7.42 0.46
CA GLN A 206 12.15 -8.81 0.03
C GLN A 206 13.55 -9.26 -0.41
N LEU A 207 14.26 -8.43 -1.18
CA LEU A 207 15.63 -8.70 -1.61
C LEU A 207 16.59 -8.77 -0.42
N THR A 208 16.49 -7.84 0.53
CA THR A 208 17.33 -7.86 1.74
C THR A 208 17.08 -9.11 2.59
N GLY A 209 15.81 -9.53 2.74
CA GLY A 209 15.46 -10.76 3.45
C GLY A 209 16.07 -12.00 2.80
N ALA A 210 15.93 -12.12 1.48
CA ALA A 210 16.53 -13.21 0.73
C ALA A 210 18.06 -13.25 0.85
N ALA A 211 18.73 -12.08 0.79
CA ALA A 211 20.18 -11.99 0.91
C ALA A 211 20.70 -12.39 2.29
N VAL A 212 20.04 -11.94 3.37
CA VAL A 212 20.42 -12.33 4.75
C VAL A 212 20.26 -13.83 4.95
N ILE A 213 19.17 -14.40 4.43
CA ILE A 213 18.88 -15.84 4.49
C ILE A 213 19.94 -16.64 3.75
N TYR A 214 20.31 -16.22 2.54
CA TYR A 214 21.38 -16.86 1.79
C TYR A 214 22.71 -16.85 2.56
N GLY A 215 23.06 -15.72 3.19
CA GLY A 215 24.25 -15.61 4.03
C GLY A 215 24.21 -16.40 5.35
N ALA A 216 23.02 -16.84 5.78
CA ALA A 216 22.81 -17.59 7.02
C ALA A 216 22.64 -19.11 6.79
N LEU A 217 22.58 -19.59 5.54
CA LEU A 217 22.30 -20.99 5.20
C LEU A 217 23.24 -22.01 5.89
N ASN A 218 24.54 -21.71 5.94
CA ASN A 218 25.57 -22.62 6.47
C ASN A 218 25.99 -22.29 7.91
N LYS A 219 25.29 -21.36 8.59
CA LYS A 219 25.60 -21.00 9.97
C LYS A 219 24.86 -21.90 10.94
N ASP A 220 25.52 -22.22 12.06
CA ASP A 220 24.86 -22.82 13.20
C ASP A 220 23.72 -21.91 13.67
N ASN A 221 22.52 -22.50 13.81
CA ASN A 221 21.28 -21.77 14.12
C ASN A 221 20.94 -20.63 13.12
N GLY A 222 21.25 -20.84 11.83
CA GLY A 222 21.07 -19.84 10.77
C GLY A 222 19.67 -19.23 10.69
N TYR A 223 18.61 -19.99 10.97
CA TYR A 223 17.23 -19.46 10.96
C TYR A 223 16.97 -18.48 12.12
N ALA A 224 17.60 -18.64 13.28
CA ALA A 224 17.50 -17.66 14.37
C ALA A 224 18.21 -16.35 14.02
N VAL A 225 19.33 -16.40 13.28
CA VAL A 225 20.01 -15.20 12.75
C VAL A 225 19.08 -14.44 11.80
N VAL A 226 18.34 -15.15 10.94
CA VAL A 226 17.36 -14.55 10.03
C VAL A 226 16.27 -13.83 10.82
N PHE A 227 15.70 -14.47 11.84
CA PHE A 227 14.70 -13.83 12.69
C PHE A 227 15.28 -12.61 13.41
N GLY A 228 16.44 -12.73 14.05
CA GLY A 228 17.10 -11.64 14.77
C GLY A 228 17.47 -10.46 13.87
N SER A 229 17.78 -10.69 12.59
CA SER A 229 18.08 -9.63 11.64
C SER A 229 16.88 -8.73 11.28
N GLN A 230 15.67 -9.07 11.73
CA GLN A 230 14.48 -8.22 11.62
C GLN A 230 14.42 -7.11 12.67
N TRP A 231 15.17 -7.24 13.77
CA TRP A 231 15.16 -6.23 14.84
C TRP A 231 15.62 -4.85 14.37
N PRO A 232 16.71 -4.69 13.59
CA PRO A 232 17.06 -3.38 13.01
C PRO A 232 15.91 -2.75 12.22
N PHE A 233 15.20 -3.55 11.43
CA PHE A 233 14.08 -3.07 10.61
C PHE A 233 12.83 -2.71 11.43
N SER A 234 12.69 -3.24 12.65
CA SER A 234 11.65 -2.83 13.61
C SER A 234 12.09 -1.65 14.48
N ALA A 235 13.38 -1.58 14.82
CA ALA A 235 13.95 -0.52 15.64
C ALA A 235 14.00 0.82 14.89
N VAL A 236 14.37 0.83 13.61
CA VAL A 236 14.47 2.08 12.83
C VAL A 236 13.13 2.83 12.78
N PRO A 237 11.97 2.21 12.42
CA PRO A 237 10.67 2.87 12.51
C PRO A 237 10.37 3.41 13.91
N MET A 238 10.76 2.68 14.96
CA MET A 238 10.59 3.14 16.35
C MET A 238 11.41 4.42 16.63
N PHE A 239 12.68 4.48 16.20
CA PHE A 239 13.51 5.69 16.30
C PHE A 239 12.97 6.84 15.46
N VAL A 240 12.52 6.56 14.22
CA VAL A 240 11.90 7.54 13.34
C VAL A 240 10.64 8.11 13.98
N ALA A 241 9.83 7.28 14.66
CA ALA A 241 8.67 7.73 15.42
C ALA A 241 9.04 8.75 16.52
N PHE A 242 10.27 8.77 17.05
CA PHE A 242 10.68 9.79 18.02
C PHE A 242 11.12 11.11 17.37
N LEU A 243 11.61 11.08 16.13
CA LEU A 243 12.16 12.24 15.42
C LEU A 243 11.09 13.02 14.63
N ILE A 244 10.11 12.33 14.06
CA ILE A 244 9.11 12.94 13.19
C ILE A 244 8.11 13.82 13.98
N PRO A 245 7.60 14.92 13.38
CA PRO A 245 6.44 15.61 13.91
C PRO A 245 5.21 14.70 13.86
N GLU A 246 4.21 14.99 14.68
CA GLU A 246 2.90 14.35 14.54
C GLU A 246 2.13 15.03 13.40
N SER A 247 1.13 14.34 12.84
CA SER A 247 0.36 14.87 11.71
C SER A 247 -0.37 16.16 12.08
N PRO A 248 -0.19 17.26 11.30
CA PRO A 248 -0.92 18.50 11.50
C PRO A 248 -2.44 18.30 11.43
N ALA A 249 -2.92 17.49 10.49
CA ALA A 249 -4.34 17.17 10.36
C ALA A 249 -4.91 16.49 11.61
N TRP A 250 -4.11 15.68 12.31
CA TRP A 250 -4.53 15.05 13.56
C TRP A 250 -4.63 16.07 14.70
N TYR A 251 -3.68 17.00 14.84
CA TYR A 251 -3.75 18.06 15.86
C TYR A 251 -4.94 19.00 15.65
N VAL A 252 -5.21 19.39 14.41
CA VAL A 252 -6.38 20.21 14.07
C VAL A 252 -7.67 19.49 14.45
N ARG A 253 -7.78 18.19 14.18
CA ARG A 253 -8.94 17.37 14.59
C ARG A 253 -9.09 17.25 16.11
N LYS A 254 -7.98 17.31 16.86
CA LYS A 254 -7.99 17.38 18.33
C LYS A 254 -8.25 18.79 18.87
N ARG A 255 -8.46 19.78 17.99
CA ARG A 255 -8.60 21.20 18.31
C ARG A 255 -7.37 21.79 19.01
N GLU A 256 -6.20 21.17 18.84
CA GLU A 256 -4.91 21.63 19.40
C GLU A 256 -4.16 22.51 18.39
N MET A 257 -4.67 23.71 18.11
CA MET A 257 -4.20 24.57 17.02
C MET A 257 -2.73 25.00 17.14
N GLU A 258 -2.26 25.33 18.35
CA GLU A 258 -0.85 25.71 18.56
C GLU A 258 0.12 24.60 18.17
N LYS A 259 -0.20 23.35 18.54
CA LYS A 259 0.61 22.18 18.18
C LYS A 259 0.51 21.88 16.69
N ALA A 260 -0.66 22.11 16.08
CA ALA A 260 -0.84 22.00 14.63
C ALA A 260 0.06 22.99 13.88
N HIS A 261 0.10 24.27 14.27
CA HIS A 261 0.99 25.26 13.68
C HIS A 261 2.46 24.87 13.84
N LYS A 262 2.87 24.44 15.05
CA LYS A 262 4.26 24.00 15.30
C LYS A 262 4.64 22.77 14.46
N ALA A 263 3.73 21.83 14.28
CA ALA A 263 3.94 20.64 13.46
C ALA A 263 4.01 20.99 11.97
N GLN A 264 3.10 21.83 11.48
CA GLN A 264 3.07 22.27 10.08
C GLN A 264 4.28 23.12 9.73
N ALA A 265 4.71 24.04 10.61
CA ALA A 265 5.92 24.85 10.41
C ALA A 265 7.21 24.02 10.27
N ARG A 266 7.24 22.79 10.85
CA ARG A 266 8.36 21.86 10.65
C ARG A 266 8.35 21.20 9.27
N LEU A 267 7.17 21.05 8.67
CA LEU A 267 6.98 20.41 7.36
C LEU A 267 7.04 21.41 6.21
N ASP A 268 6.59 22.65 6.43
CA ASP A 268 6.52 23.66 5.40
C ASP A 268 7.92 24.04 4.85
N PRO A 269 8.00 24.30 3.53
CA PRO A 269 9.18 24.86 2.93
C PRO A 269 9.36 26.33 3.35
N PRO A 270 10.58 26.89 3.23
CA PRO A 270 10.83 28.29 3.55
C PRO A 270 9.94 29.23 2.72
N GLY A 271 9.34 30.24 3.36
CA GLY A 271 8.55 31.28 2.70
C GLY A 271 7.06 30.96 2.51
N VAL A 272 6.58 29.80 2.98
CA VAL A 272 5.14 29.49 3.00
C VAL A 272 4.52 29.96 4.32
N ASP A 273 3.35 30.60 4.23
CA ASP A 273 2.58 30.96 5.41
C ASP A 273 1.87 29.73 6.00
N THR A 274 2.47 29.19 7.05
CA THR A 274 1.93 28.06 7.81
C THR A 274 0.52 28.30 8.34
N SER A 275 0.17 29.56 8.64
CA SER A 275 -1.14 29.88 9.21
C SER A 275 -2.27 29.60 8.21
N VAL A 276 -2.06 29.95 6.94
CA VAL A 276 -3.00 29.72 5.84
C VAL A 276 -3.18 28.22 5.58
N VAL A 277 -2.12 27.43 5.65
CA VAL A 277 -2.20 25.97 5.45
C VAL A 277 -3.00 25.31 6.57
N VAL A 278 -2.73 25.67 7.83
CA VAL A 278 -3.48 25.14 8.98
C VAL A 278 -4.94 25.58 8.94
N ALA A 279 -5.23 26.84 8.57
CA ALA A 279 -6.60 27.33 8.40
C ALA A 279 -7.36 26.54 7.32
N LYS A 280 -6.71 26.20 6.19
CA LYS A 280 -7.30 25.35 5.16
C LYS A 280 -7.64 23.96 5.70
N ILE A 281 -6.74 23.34 6.46
CA ILE A 281 -6.97 22.03 7.10
C ILE A 281 -8.14 22.10 8.09
N LEU A 282 -8.21 23.17 8.88
CA LEU A 282 -9.30 23.40 9.83
C LEU A 282 -10.64 23.52 9.12
N ALA A 283 -10.74 24.36 8.09
CA ALA A 283 -11.96 24.53 7.31
C ALA A 283 -12.44 23.20 6.69
N THR A 284 -11.51 22.38 6.20
CA THR A 284 -11.86 21.03 5.68
C THR A 284 -12.41 20.14 6.77
N ILE A 285 -11.76 20.09 7.93
CA ILE A 285 -12.19 19.22 9.03
C ILE A 285 -13.54 19.67 9.57
N GLU A 286 -13.78 20.98 9.73
CA GLU A 286 -15.07 21.52 10.16
C GLU A 286 -16.18 21.21 9.17
N HIS A 287 -15.94 21.39 7.87
CA HIS A 287 -16.89 21.03 6.84
C HIS A 287 -17.23 19.52 6.85
N GLU A 288 -16.23 18.67 7.09
CA GLU A 288 -16.43 17.23 7.27
C GLU A 288 -17.14 16.89 8.62
N GLU A 289 -16.95 17.66 9.70
CA GLU A 289 -17.55 17.40 11.03
C GLU A 289 -19.04 17.72 11.06
N LEU A 290 -19.45 18.79 10.36
CA LEU A 290 -20.87 19.11 10.13
C LEU A 290 -21.59 17.99 9.38
N SER A 291 -20.82 17.13 8.72
CA SER A 291 -21.24 16.21 7.69
C SER A 291 -21.33 14.75 8.18
N ALA A 292 -20.50 14.34 9.14
CA ALA A 292 -20.50 12.98 9.68
C ALA A 292 -19.68 12.81 10.98
N LYS A 293 -19.96 11.74 11.75
CA LYS A 293 -19.14 11.33 12.90
C LYS A 293 -18.03 10.37 12.47
N SER A 294 -16.88 10.43 13.13
CA SER A 294 -15.73 9.58 12.78
C SER A 294 -15.80 8.14 13.35
N THR A 295 -16.71 7.31 12.85
CA THR A 295 -16.87 5.90 13.28
C THR A 295 -16.59 4.92 12.13
N PHE A 296 -16.23 3.66 12.40
CA PHE A 296 -16.05 2.65 11.32
C PHE A 296 -17.32 2.41 10.52
N VAL A 297 -18.48 2.46 11.17
CA VAL A 297 -19.79 2.36 10.51
C VAL A 297 -19.97 3.46 9.47
N GLU A 298 -19.36 4.64 9.68
CA GLU A 298 -19.46 5.77 8.77
C GLU A 298 -18.72 5.53 7.45
N CYS A 299 -17.70 4.65 7.43
CA CYS A 299 -17.03 4.24 6.20
C CYS A 299 -18.02 3.54 5.24
N PHE A 300 -19.02 2.84 5.79
CA PHE A 300 -20.04 2.13 5.01
C PHE A 300 -21.33 2.93 4.84
N HIS A 301 -21.39 4.18 5.33
CA HIS A 301 -22.54 5.05 5.12
C HIS A 301 -22.65 5.48 3.65
N LYS A 302 -23.87 5.76 3.17
CA LYS A 302 -24.17 6.05 1.74
C LYS A 302 -23.27 7.11 1.10
N ARG A 303 -22.75 8.06 1.90
CA ARG A 303 -21.86 9.14 1.45
C ARG A 303 -20.42 8.65 1.19
N ASN A 304 -19.88 7.80 2.06
CA ASN A 304 -18.48 7.39 2.05
C ASN A 304 -18.26 6.00 1.47
N ILE A 305 -19.31 5.20 1.32
CA ILE A 305 -19.23 3.82 0.80
C ILE A 305 -18.53 3.74 -0.55
N ARG A 306 -18.72 4.73 -1.42
CA ARG A 306 -18.01 4.81 -2.71
C ARG A 306 -16.51 5.01 -2.51
N ARG A 307 -16.10 5.89 -1.59
CA ARG A 307 -14.69 6.14 -1.27
C ARG A 307 -14.05 4.88 -0.66
N THR A 308 -14.73 4.24 0.29
CA THR A 308 -14.25 3.00 0.92
C THR A 308 -14.16 1.86 -0.08
N PHE A 309 -15.12 1.70 -0.99
CA PHE A 309 -15.07 0.67 -2.02
C PHE A 309 -13.93 0.90 -3.02
N ILE A 310 -13.65 2.16 -3.41
CA ILE A 310 -12.45 2.49 -4.23
C ILE A 310 -11.17 2.08 -3.50
N VAL A 311 -11.06 2.34 -2.19
CA VAL A 311 -9.87 1.98 -1.39
C VAL A 311 -9.72 0.46 -1.27
N MET A 312 -10.80 -0.27 -0.99
CA MET A 312 -10.81 -1.74 -0.97
C MET A 312 -10.41 -2.33 -2.31
N TRP A 313 -10.95 -1.78 -3.40
CA TRP A 313 -10.65 -2.20 -4.75
C TRP A 313 -9.18 -1.95 -5.11
N ALA A 314 -8.66 -0.75 -4.84
CA ALA A 314 -7.27 -0.41 -5.09
C ALA A 314 -6.31 -1.38 -4.38
N ASN A 315 -6.58 -1.71 -3.12
CA ASN A 315 -5.78 -2.68 -2.37
C ASN A 315 -5.89 -4.12 -2.88
N THR A 316 -6.96 -4.46 -3.60
CA THR A 316 -7.16 -5.78 -4.22
C THR A 316 -6.48 -5.92 -5.59
N LEU A 317 -6.17 -4.79 -6.25
CA LEU A 317 -5.55 -4.79 -7.59
C LEU A 317 -4.23 -5.58 -7.66
N THR A 318 -3.46 -5.61 -6.58
CA THR A 318 -2.21 -6.37 -6.49
C THR A 318 -2.41 -7.87 -6.65
N ASN A 319 -3.49 -8.40 -6.08
CA ASN A 319 -3.88 -9.79 -6.23
C ASN A 319 -4.46 -10.07 -7.63
N ILE A 320 -5.22 -9.12 -8.18
CA ILE A 320 -5.86 -9.25 -9.49
C ILE A 320 -4.84 -9.41 -10.63
N PHE A 321 -3.75 -8.63 -10.63
CA PHE A 321 -2.74 -8.76 -11.69
C PHE A 321 -1.80 -9.96 -11.53
N GLY A 322 -1.88 -10.66 -10.38
CA GLY A 322 -1.15 -11.91 -10.14
C GLY A 322 0.17 -11.76 -9.40
N LEU A 323 0.32 -10.77 -8.52
CA LEU A 323 1.54 -10.61 -7.71
C LEU A 323 1.96 -11.88 -6.96
N ASN A 324 0.98 -12.64 -6.43
CA ASN A 324 1.24 -13.91 -5.74
C ASN A 324 1.80 -15.01 -6.66
N LEU A 325 1.33 -15.10 -7.91
CA LEU A 325 1.88 -16.04 -8.88
C LEU A 325 3.29 -15.63 -9.30
N LEU A 326 3.49 -14.33 -9.54
CA LEU A 326 4.78 -13.76 -9.91
C LEU A 326 5.83 -13.97 -8.80
N GLY A 327 5.41 -13.87 -7.53
CA GLY A 327 6.26 -14.19 -6.38
C GLY A 327 6.65 -15.69 -6.28
N LYS A 328 5.85 -16.58 -6.90
CA LYS A 328 6.11 -18.03 -6.98
C LYS A 328 6.61 -18.45 -8.37
N ALA A 329 7.16 -17.53 -9.15
CA ALA A 329 7.54 -17.77 -10.55
C ALA A 329 8.51 -18.94 -10.73
N SER A 330 9.47 -19.15 -9.82
CA SER A 330 10.42 -20.27 -9.96
C SER A 330 9.71 -21.63 -9.93
N TYR A 331 8.80 -21.84 -8.97
CA TYR A 331 8.05 -23.09 -8.87
C TYR A 331 7.12 -23.28 -10.07
N PHE A 332 6.41 -22.23 -10.47
CA PHE A 332 5.53 -22.27 -11.63
C PHE A 332 6.29 -22.59 -12.93
N LEU A 333 7.46 -22.00 -13.14
CA LEU A 333 8.27 -22.26 -14.34
C LEU A 333 8.80 -23.70 -14.35
N GLN A 334 9.13 -24.28 -13.20
CA GLN A 334 9.50 -25.69 -13.10
C GLN A 334 8.34 -26.61 -13.50
N LEU A 335 7.11 -26.30 -13.08
CA LEU A 335 5.91 -27.02 -13.50
C LEU A 335 5.65 -26.93 -15.01
N VAL A 336 6.10 -25.85 -15.65
CA VAL A 336 6.03 -25.63 -17.10
C VAL A 336 7.25 -26.27 -17.83
N GLY A 337 8.07 -27.05 -17.13
CA GLY A 337 9.15 -27.84 -17.70
C GLY A 337 10.50 -27.12 -17.79
N MET A 338 10.67 -25.97 -17.11
CA MET A 338 11.96 -25.29 -17.01
C MET A 338 12.87 -25.98 -16.00
N LYS A 339 14.17 -26.05 -16.30
CA LYS A 339 15.17 -26.57 -15.35
C LYS A 339 15.23 -25.68 -14.11
N ALA A 340 15.32 -26.30 -12.92
CA ALA A 340 15.31 -25.61 -11.63
C ALA A 340 16.31 -24.43 -11.53
N ASN A 341 17.56 -24.63 -11.97
CA ASN A 341 18.59 -23.57 -11.95
C ASN A 341 18.17 -22.33 -12.77
N LEU A 342 17.57 -22.54 -13.95
CA LEU A 342 17.10 -21.44 -14.80
C LEU A 342 15.87 -20.76 -14.20
N SER A 343 14.94 -21.52 -13.62
CA SER A 343 13.72 -20.97 -13.00
C SER A 343 14.01 -20.04 -11.82
N ILE A 344 15.04 -20.34 -11.02
CA ILE A 344 15.50 -19.48 -9.93
C ILE A 344 16.09 -18.17 -10.49
N ILE A 345 16.88 -18.24 -11.56
CA ILE A 345 17.42 -17.04 -12.24
C ILE A 345 16.29 -16.13 -12.72
N PHE A 346 15.22 -16.70 -13.29
CA PHE A 346 14.05 -15.92 -13.72
C PHE A 346 13.28 -15.27 -12.56
N LEU A 347 13.19 -15.93 -11.40
CA LEU A 347 12.61 -15.30 -10.20
C LEU A 347 13.42 -14.08 -9.75
N ILE A 348 14.75 -14.21 -9.66
CA ILE A 348 15.65 -13.11 -9.28
C ILE A 348 15.56 -11.99 -10.30
N LEU A 349 15.60 -12.33 -11.60
CA LEU A 349 15.44 -11.37 -12.69
C LEU A 349 14.11 -10.61 -12.56
N GLY A 350 13.02 -11.30 -12.23
CA GLY A 350 11.71 -10.68 -11.99
C GLY A 350 11.72 -9.67 -10.85
N ILE A 351 12.38 -10.00 -9.73
CA ILE A 351 12.52 -9.07 -8.59
C ILE A 351 13.33 -7.83 -9.00
N VAL A 352 14.44 -8.01 -9.71
CA VAL A 352 15.31 -6.91 -10.18
C VAL A 352 14.57 -6.02 -11.18
N LEU A 353 13.92 -6.61 -12.18
CA LEU A 353 13.12 -5.89 -13.17
C LEU A 353 11.94 -5.17 -12.51
N GLY A 354 11.28 -5.81 -11.53
CA GLY A 354 10.23 -5.21 -10.72
C GLY A 354 10.73 -4.01 -9.92
N LEU A 355 11.92 -4.10 -9.33
CA LEU A 355 12.52 -2.99 -8.57
C LEU A 355 12.79 -1.80 -9.49
N ILE A 356 13.41 -2.05 -10.65
CA ILE A 356 13.68 -1.01 -11.67
C ILE A 356 12.36 -0.38 -12.16
N ALA A 357 11.36 -1.20 -12.48
CA ALA A 357 10.04 -0.76 -12.91
C ALA A 357 9.36 0.17 -11.88
N ASN A 358 9.41 -0.19 -10.60
CA ASN A 358 8.84 0.64 -9.53
C ASN A 358 9.62 1.93 -9.28
N VAL A 359 10.96 1.92 -9.43
CA VAL A 359 11.77 3.14 -9.37
C VAL A 359 11.41 4.09 -10.51
N ILE A 360 11.24 3.57 -11.74
CA ILE A 360 10.77 4.36 -12.88
C ILE A 360 9.35 4.89 -12.62
N SER A 361 8.49 4.11 -11.95
CA SER A 361 7.13 4.54 -11.63
C SER A 361 7.07 5.80 -10.78
N ILE A 362 8.05 6.07 -9.91
CA ILE A 362 8.11 7.31 -9.11
C ILE A 362 8.03 8.54 -10.02
N TRP A 363 8.70 8.50 -11.17
CA TRP A 363 8.64 9.55 -12.18
C TRP A 363 7.32 9.54 -12.95
N ILE A 364 6.86 8.38 -13.37
CA ILE A 364 5.61 8.23 -14.15
C ILE A 364 4.41 8.73 -13.34
N MET A 365 4.34 8.44 -12.04
CA MET A 365 3.26 8.87 -11.14
C MET A 365 3.18 10.39 -10.94
N SER A 366 4.25 11.12 -11.26
CA SER A 366 4.23 12.58 -11.29
C SER A 366 3.65 13.15 -12.58
N ARG A 367 3.77 12.43 -13.70
CA ARG A 367 3.40 12.92 -15.05
C ARG A 367 2.08 12.33 -15.54
N VAL A 368 1.79 11.07 -15.24
CA VAL A 368 0.63 10.34 -15.73
C VAL A 368 -0.45 10.27 -14.66
N GLY A 369 -1.71 10.36 -15.10
CA GLY A 369 -2.89 10.24 -14.25
C GLY A 369 -3.06 8.84 -13.65
N ARG A 370 -3.67 8.77 -12.47
CA ARG A 370 -3.82 7.51 -11.70
C ARG A 370 -4.69 6.52 -12.46
N ARG A 371 -5.78 7.03 -13.05
CA ARG A 371 -6.75 6.24 -13.81
C ARG A 371 -6.12 5.69 -15.08
N THR A 372 -5.36 6.51 -15.80
CA THR A 372 -4.67 6.08 -17.03
C THR A 372 -3.64 5.01 -16.72
N CYS A 373 -2.83 5.17 -15.68
CA CYS A 373 -1.84 4.16 -15.26
C CYS A 373 -2.49 2.80 -14.98
N VAL A 374 -3.57 2.76 -14.19
CA VAL A 374 -4.25 1.50 -13.85
C VAL A 374 -4.84 0.84 -15.09
N LEU A 375 -5.59 1.58 -15.91
CA LEU A 375 -6.29 1.01 -17.07
C LEU A 375 -5.32 0.56 -18.17
N SER A 376 -4.29 1.35 -18.48
CA SER A 376 -3.34 0.99 -19.55
C SER A 376 -2.53 -0.24 -19.16
N THR A 377 -1.99 -0.27 -17.93
CA THR A 377 -1.14 -1.38 -17.50
C THR A 377 -1.92 -2.67 -17.26
N LEU A 378 -3.14 -2.62 -16.72
CA LEU A 378 -4.00 -3.80 -16.63
C LEU A 378 -4.42 -4.30 -18.01
N SER A 379 -4.71 -3.41 -18.98
CA SER A 379 -5.08 -3.84 -20.35
C SER A 379 -3.93 -4.56 -21.03
N VAL A 380 -2.69 -4.06 -20.88
CA VAL A 380 -1.50 -4.76 -21.38
C VAL A 380 -1.29 -6.08 -20.63
N ALA A 381 -1.52 -6.12 -19.31
CA ALA A 381 -1.44 -7.35 -18.53
C ALA A 381 -2.47 -8.40 -18.99
N VAL A 382 -3.69 -8.01 -19.37
CA VAL A 382 -4.68 -8.93 -19.98
C VAL A 382 -4.09 -9.61 -21.21
N LEU A 383 -3.47 -8.84 -22.11
CA LEU A 383 -2.88 -9.37 -23.34
C LEU A 383 -1.72 -10.33 -23.03
N LEU A 384 -0.84 -9.97 -22.08
CA LEU A 384 0.30 -10.80 -21.68
C LEU A 384 -0.13 -12.11 -21.00
N TRP A 385 -1.13 -12.06 -20.12
CA TRP A 385 -1.65 -13.25 -19.45
C TRP A 385 -2.45 -14.13 -20.43
N ALA A 386 -3.23 -13.53 -21.33
CA ALA A 386 -3.97 -14.25 -22.36
C ALA A 386 -3.01 -14.94 -23.35
N SER A 387 -1.97 -14.23 -23.80
CA SER A 387 -0.97 -14.81 -24.70
C SER A 387 -0.21 -15.97 -24.06
N MET A 388 0.11 -15.86 -22.76
CA MET A 388 0.68 -16.96 -21.98
C MET A 388 -0.25 -18.18 -21.94
N GLY A 389 -1.54 -17.97 -21.69
CA GLY A 389 -2.55 -19.04 -21.68
C GLY A 389 -2.70 -19.73 -23.05
N ILE A 390 -2.70 -18.95 -24.13
CA ILE A 390 -2.77 -19.45 -25.51
C ILE A 390 -1.52 -20.27 -25.85
N ALA A 391 -0.33 -19.78 -25.54
CA ALA A 391 0.92 -20.51 -25.79
C ALA A 391 0.93 -21.89 -25.10
N ASN A 392 0.46 -21.94 -23.84
CA ASN A 392 0.38 -23.17 -23.04
C ASN A 392 -0.84 -24.06 -23.35
N SER A 393 -1.63 -23.70 -24.37
CA SER A 393 -2.67 -24.59 -24.93
C SER A 393 -2.13 -25.49 -26.03
N THR A 394 -0.91 -25.22 -26.52
CA THR A 394 -0.18 -26.07 -27.47
C THR A 394 0.72 -27.08 -26.74
N PRO A 395 1.16 -28.18 -27.40
CA PRO A 395 2.05 -29.15 -26.78
C PRO A 395 3.32 -28.50 -26.23
N MET A 396 3.77 -28.97 -25.07
CA MET A 396 4.92 -28.41 -24.35
C MET A 396 6.18 -28.50 -25.22
N LYS A 397 6.57 -27.37 -25.81
CA LYS A 397 7.83 -27.20 -26.51
C LYS A 397 8.74 -26.27 -25.69
N PRO A 398 10.07 -26.39 -25.79
CA PRO A 398 10.99 -25.48 -25.10
C PRO A 398 10.63 -24.00 -25.34
N ALA A 399 10.23 -23.65 -26.57
CA ALA A 399 9.80 -22.30 -26.92
C ALA A 399 8.60 -21.78 -26.09
N VAL A 400 7.64 -22.64 -25.75
CA VAL A 400 6.47 -22.27 -24.92
C VAL A 400 6.91 -21.97 -23.48
N THR A 401 7.83 -22.76 -22.94
CA THR A 401 8.39 -22.55 -21.61
C THR A 401 9.16 -21.21 -21.51
N TRP A 402 9.99 -20.90 -22.51
CA TRP A 402 10.68 -19.60 -22.58
C TRP A 402 9.72 -18.42 -22.74
N TYR A 403 8.69 -18.58 -23.59
CA TYR A 403 7.66 -17.55 -23.77
C TYR A 403 6.89 -17.28 -22.47
N THR A 404 6.55 -18.34 -21.72
CA THR A 404 5.88 -18.23 -20.41
C THR A 404 6.71 -17.44 -19.41
N ALA A 405 8.02 -17.70 -19.35
CA ALA A 405 8.91 -16.92 -18.49
C ALA A 405 8.97 -15.45 -18.93
N ALA A 406 9.12 -15.19 -20.23
CA ALA A 406 9.15 -13.83 -20.76
C ALA A 406 7.84 -13.06 -20.49
N SER A 407 6.67 -13.68 -20.68
CA SER A 407 5.37 -13.05 -20.42
C SER A 407 5.18 -12.71 -18.94
N MET A 408 5.62 -13.58 -18.03
CA MET A 408 5.62 -13.29 -16.59
C MET A 408 6.52 -12.10 -16.26
N MET A 409 7.75 -12.05 -16.79
CA MET A 409 8.67 -10.94 -16.55
C MET A 409 8.15 -9.61 -17.11
N MET A 410 7.60 -9.62 -18.32
CA MET A 410 6.95 -8.44 -18.89
C MET A 410 5.76 -7.97 -18.05
N SER A 411 4.98 -8.92 -17.51
CA SER A 411 3.85 -8.60 -16.62
C SER A 411 4.31 -7.92 -15.32
N VAL A 412 5.44 -8.38 -14.73
CA VAL A 412 6.06 -7.72 -13.57
C VAL A 412 6.43 -6.27 -13.90
N VAL A 413 7.08 -6.03 -15.04
CA VAL A 413 7.53 -4.69 -15.45
C VAL A 413 6.33 -3.76 -15.69
N VAL A 414 5.35 -4.21 -16.49
CA VAL A 414 4.17 -3.42 -16.84
C VAL A 414 3.35 -3.08 -15.59
N CYS A 415 3.10 -4.06 -14.72
CA CYS A 415 2.31 -3.83 -13.50
C CYS A 415 3.08 -3.00 -12.45
N GLY A 416 4.41 -3.18 -12.36
CA GLY A 416 5.28 -2.40 -11.49
C GLY A 416 5.42 -0.93 -11.91
N ILE A 417 5.32 -0.64 -13.21
CA ILE A 417 5.36 0.74 -13.72
C ILE A 417 4.07 1.51 -13.40
N GLY A 418 2.91 0.85 -13.41
CA GLY A 418 1.61 1.52 -13.32
C GLY A 418 0.74 1.06 -12.17
N VAL A 419 0.03 -0.06 -12.33
CA VAL A 419 -1.09 -0.45 -11.45
C VAL A 419 -0.68 -0.58 -9.98
N TRP A 420 0.51 -1.12 -9.68
CA TRP A 420 0.93 -1.38 -8.31
C TRP A 420 1.22 -0.10 -7.51
N PRO A 421 2.05 0.85 -7.98
CA PRO A 421 2.23 2.14 -7.30
C PRO A 421 0.98 3.02 -7.39
N ALA A 422 0.23 2.97 -8.49
CA ALA A 422 -1.01 3.73 -8.61
C ALA A 422 -2.07 3.31 -7.59
N SER A 423 -2.15 2.02 -7.23
CA SER A 423 -3.12 1.57 -6.23
C SER A 423 -2.89 2.17 -4.85
N TYR A 424 -1.63 2.30 -4.40
CA TYR A 424 -1.30 2.98 -3.14
C TYR A 424 -1.63 4.47 -3.19
N ALA A 425 -1.37 5.14 -4.32
CA ALA A 425 -1.71 6.54 -4.52
C ALA A 425 -3.23 6.77 -4.50
N ILE A 426 -4.00 5.94 -5.20
CA ILE A 426 -5.47 5.98 -5.23
C ILE A 426 -6.04 5.75 -3.83
N SER A 427 -5.52 4.74 -3.11
CA SER A 427 -5.93 4.45 -1.73
C SER A 427 -5.74 5.67 -0.85
N ALA A 428 -4.58 6.32 -0.92
CA ALA A 428 -4.26 7.50 -0.14
C ALA A 428 -5.12 8.73 -0.51
N GLU A 429 -5.28 9.01 -1.81
CA GLU A 429 -5.97 10.21 -2.32
C GLU A 429 -7.50 10.14 -2.16
N THR A 430 -8.10 8.96 -2.23
CA THR A 430 -9.57 8.80 -2.15
C THR A 430 -10.12 8.98 -0.74
N SER A 431 -9.27 8.79 0.27
CA SER A 431 -9.70 8.79 1.66
C SER A 431 -9.90 10.22 2.21
N SER A 432 -11.12 10.51 2.69
CA SER A 432 -11.46 11.73 3.44
C SER A 432 -10.50 11.94 4.60
N LEU A 433 -10.16 13.18 4.95
CA LEU A 433 -9.23 13.46 6.06
C LEU A 433 -9.71 12.86 7.39
N GLN A 434 -11.01 12.93 7.69
CA GLN A 434 -11.57 12.36 8.92
C GLN A 434 -11.53 10.84 9.02
N LEU A 435 -11.96 10.14 7.97
CA LEU A 435 -12.02 8.66 7.97
C LEU A 435 -10.75 8.03 7.42
N ARG A 436 -9.69 8.82 7.18
CA ARG A 436 -8.45 8.38 6.52
C ARG A 436 -7.86 7.14 7.17
N SER A 437 -7.55 7.21 8.45
CA SER A 437 -6.93 6.09 9.19
C SER A 437 -7.79 4.81 9.14
N LYS A 438 -9.11 4.95 9.31
CA LYS A 438 -10.04 3.82 9.29
C LYS A 438 -10.17 3.20 7.89
N THR A 439 -10.25 4.04 6.87
CA THR A 439 -10.37 3.61 5.48
C THR A 439 -9.10 2.95 4.98
N GLN A 440 -7.91 3.47 5.34
CA GLN A 440 -6.64 2.79 5.08
C GLN A 440 -6.55 1.46 5.84
N GLY A 441 -7.00 1.41 7.10
CA GLY A 441 -7.11 0.16 7.86
C GLY A 441 -7.97 -0.90 7.16
N ILE A 442 -9.15 -0.53 6.67
CA ILE A 442 -10.02 -1.41 5.87
C ILE A 442 -9.34 -1.83 4.56
N GLY A 443 -8.63 -0.92 3.90
CA GLY A 443 -7.86 -1.20 2.67
C GLY A 443 -6.79 -2.29 2.89
N TRP A 444 -5.96 -2.12 3.91
CA TRP A 444 -4.93 -3.12 4.28
C TRP A 444 -5.54 -4.45 4.73
N ALA A 445 -6.66 -4.41 5.48
CA ALA A 445 -7.37 -5.63 5.85
C ALA A 445 -7.90 -6.38 4.62
N THR A 446 -8.41 -5.66 3.63
CA THR A 446 -8.86 -6.23 2.35
C THR A 446 -7.70 -6.82 1.55
N SER A 447 -6.56 -6.13 1.51
CA SER A 447 -5.32 -6.64 0.89
C SER A 447 -4.87 -7.95 1.55
N ALA A 448 -4.83 -7.99 2.88
CA ALA A 448 -4.41 -9.17 3.63
C ALA A 448 -5.40 -10.34 3.48
N PHE A 449 -6.71 -10.06 3.44
CA PHE A 449 -7.75 -11.05 3.15
C PHE A 449 -7.61 -11.65 1.75
N THR A 450 -7.50 -10.80 0.73
CA THR A 450 -7.35 -11.24 -0.66
C THR A 450 -6.02 -11.98 -0.89
N THR A 451 -4.97 -11.60 -0.16
CA THR A 451 -3.69 -12.33 -0.14
C THR A 451 -3.83 -13.70 0.51
N THR A 452 -4.57 -13.81 1.62
CA THR A 452 -4.86 -15.09 2.28
C THR A 452 -5.62 -16.04 1.36
N ILE A 453 -6.69 -15.56 0.72
CA ILE A 453 -7.47 -16.33 -0.24
C ILE A 453 -6.59 -16.76 -1.41
N SER A 454 -5.84 -15.83 -2.00
CA SER A 454 -4.93 -16.13 -3.11
C SER A 454 -3.88 -17.15 -2.69
N GLY A 455 -3.34 -17.06 -1.47
CA GLY A 455 -2.39 -18.01 -0.93
C GLY A 455 -2.91 -19.44 -0.86
N LEU A 456 -4.21 -19.61 -0.55
CA LEU A 456 -4.89 -20.91 -0.47
C LEU A 456 -5.33 -21.42 -1.84
N VAL A 457 -5.93 -20.56 -2.67
CA VAL A 457 -6.51 -20.94 -3.97
C VAL A 457 -5.44 -21.19 -5.03
N LEU A 458 -4.35 -20.42 -5.01
CA LEU A 458 -3.39 -20.44 -6.11
C LEU A 458 -2.68 -21.79 -6.29
N PRO A 459 -2.17 -22.47 -5.24
CA PRO A 459 -1.61 -23.81 -5.38
C PRO A 459 -2.59 -24.81 -6.00
N TYR A 460 -3.88 -24.76 -5.63
CA TYR A 460 -4.91 -25.64 -6.20
C TYR A 460 -5.14 -25.41 -7.70
N VAL A 461 -4.99 -24.17 -8.17
CA VAL A 461 -5.19 -23.82 -9.58
C VAL A 461 -4.11 -24.43 -10.47
N PHE A 462 -2.84 -24.32 -10.09
CA PHE A 462 -1.74 -24.64 -10.99
C PHE A 462 -1.03 -25.97 -10.67
N ASN A 463 -1.24 -26.58 -9.50
CA ASN A 463 -0.62 -27.85 -9.16
C ASN A 463 -1.17 -29.02 -10.00
N PRO A 464 -0.31 -29.98 -10.39
CA PRO A 464 -0.73 -31.14 -11.19
C PRO A 464 -1.75 -32.06 -10.50
N ASP A 465 -1.74 -32.08 -9.17
CA ASP A 465 -2.53 -33.01 -8.36
C ASP A 465 -4.00 -32.59 -8.20
N GLU A 466 -4.33 -31.35 -8.55
CA GLU A 466 -5.71 -30.82 -8.51
C GLU A 466 -6.14 -30.18 -9.83
N GLY A 467 -6.13 -28.84 -9.91
CA GLY A 467 -6.66 -28.11 -11.07
C GLY A 467 -5.84 -28.32 -12.34
N ASN A 468 -4.56 -28.69 -12.22
CA ASN A 468 -3.62 -29.02 -13.30
C ASN A 468 -3.66 -28.03 -14.48
N LEU A 469 -3.95 -26.75 -14.22
CA LEU A 469 -3.97 -25.75 -15.28
C LEU A 469 -2.55 -25.46 -15.78
N ARG A 470 -1.50 -25.72 -14.98
CA ARG A 470 -0.09 -25.43 -15.30
C ARG A 470 0.02 -24.05 -15.97
N GLY A 471 0.55 -23.97 -17.19
CA GLY A 471 0.66 -22.73 -17.96
C GLY A 471 -0.68 -22.09 -18.39
N LYS A 472 -1.79 -22.85 -18.46
CA LYS A 472 -3.15 -22.32 -18.74
C LYS A 472 -3.70 -21.43 -17.63
N THR A 473 -3.02 -21.36 -16.48
CA THR A 473 -3.24 -20.35 -15.42
C THR A 473 -3.15 -18.91 -15.96
N GLY A 474 -2.55 -18.70 -17.15
CA GLY A 474 -2.65 -17.42 -17.85
C GLY A 474 -4.09 -16.98 -18.14
N TYR A 475 -5.01 -17.90 -18.45
CA TYR A 475 -6.41 -17.54 -18.70
C TYR A 475 -7.13 -17.03 -17.46
N THR A 476 -6.85 -17.61 -16.28
CA THR A 476 -7.48 -17.16 -15.03
C THR A 476 -7.03 -15.74 -14.70
N TYR A 477 -5.75 -15.42 -14.88
CA TYR A 477 -5.23 -14.07 -14.66
C TYR A 477 -5.61 -13.08 -15.76
N ALA A 478 -5.76 -13.53 -17.00
CA ALA A 478 -6.31 -12.69 -18.07
C ALA A 478 -7.75 -12.28 -17.75
N GLY A 479 -8.59 -13.22 -17.32
CA GLY A 479 -9.96 -12.96 -16.88
C GLY A 479 -10.02 -12.04 -15.65
N ALA A 480 -9.17 -12.29 -14.65
CA ALA A 480 -9.07 -11.44 -13.47
C ALA A 480 -8.63 -10.01 -13.83
N CYS A 481 -7.58 -9.85 -14.65
CA CYS A 481 -7.11 -8.55 -15.12
C CYS A 481 -8.18 -7.84 -15.95
N PHE A 482 -8.93 -8.56 -16.79
CA PHE A 482 -10.00 -7.98 -17.61
C PHE A 482 -11.14 -7.45 -16.75
N MET A 483 -11.60 -8.24 -15.77
CA MET A 483 -12.53 -7.77 -14.75
C MET A 483 -11.93 -6.58 -13.99
N GLY A 484 -10.63 -6.65 -13.71
CA GLY A 484 -9.80 -5.58 -13.17
C GLY A 484 -9.97 -4.26 -13.94
N VAL A 485 -9.82 -4.30 -15.26
CA VAL A 485 -9.99 -3.16 -16.17
C VAL A 485 -11.43 -2.65 -16.13
N VAL A 486 -12.43 -3.53 -16.27
CA VAL A 486 -13.84 -3.16 -16.32
C VAL A 486 -14.28 -2.46 -15.04
N VAL A 487 -14.00 -3.06 -13.88
CA VAL A 487 -14.37 -2.47 -12.57
C VAL A 487 -13.59 -1.19 -12.33
N SER A 488 -12.29 -1.17 -12.59
CA SER A 488 -11.46 0.04 -12.46
C SER A 488 -11.95 1.18 -13.35
N TYR A 489 -12.47 0.86 -14.53
CA TYR A 489 -12.99 1.84 -15.47
C TYR A 489 -14.24 2.55 -14.96
N PHE A 490 -15.13 1.86 -14.24
CA PHE A 490 -16.29 2.49 -13.62
C PHE A 490 -15.99 3.13 -12.27
N LEU A 491 -15.06 2.55 -11.51
CA LEU A 491 -14.88 2.88 -10.11
C LEU A 491 -13.81 3.95 -9.86
N ILE A 492 -12.66 3.91 -10.55
CA ILE A 492 -11.48 4.72 -10.24
C ILE A 492 -11.56 6.10 -10.91
N PRO A 493 -11.70 7.20 -10.17
CA PRO A 493 -11.64 8.55 -10.74
C PRO A 493 -10.21 9.00 -11.02
N GLU A 494 -10.06 10.06 -11.82
CA GLU A 494 -8.77 10.76 -11.94
C GLU A 494 -8.62 11.76 -10.78
N MET A 495 -7.51 11.68 -10.05
CA MET A 495 -7.24 12.48 -8.85
C MET A 495 -5.89 13.22 -8.88
N LYS A 496 -5.13 13.08 -9.98
CA LYS A 496 -3.84 13.75 -10.14
C LYS A 496 -3.97 15.27 -10.00
N GLY A 497 -3.05 15.87 -9.23
CA GLY A 497 -2.95 17.33 -9.04
C GLY A 497 -4.00 17.92 -8.10
N ARG A 498 -5.03 17.15 -7.74
CA ARG A 498 -6.14 17.67 -6.95
C ARG A 498 -5.83 17.73 -5.46
N THR A 499 -6.33 18.78 -4.82
CA THR A 499 -6.30 18.89 -3.36
C THR A 499 -7.31 17.94 -2.73
N ILE A 500 -7.12 17.65 -1.44
CA ILE A 500 -8.03 16.79 -0.70
C ILE A 500 -9.45 17.39 -0.72
N ASN A 501 -9.56 18.71 -0.55
CA ASN A 501 -10.84 19.43 -0.54
C ASN A 501 -11.58 19.36 -1.89
N GLU A 502 -10.86 19.45 -3.00
CA GLU A 502 -11.45 19.31 -4.34
C GLU A 502 -11.96 17.89 -4.55
N ILE A 503 -11.18 16.89 -4.16
CA ILE A 503 -11.59 15.48 -4.21
C ILE A 503 -12.85 15.29 -3.35
N ASP A 504 -12.87 15.87 -2.15
CA ASP A 504 -14.01 15.75 -1.26
C ASP A 504 -15.26 16.38 -1.86
N ARG A 505 -15.14 17.57 -2.44
CA ARG A 505 -16.22 18.27 -3.12
C ARG A 505 -16.75 17.51 -4.34
N MET A 506 -15.86 16.93 -5.16
CA MET A 506 -16.27 16.12 -6.31
C MET A 506 -17.08 14.87 -5.88
N PHE A 507 -16.71 14.25 -4.76
CA PHE A 507 -17.48 13.15 -4.19
C PHE A 507 -18.84 13.59 -3.61
N GLU A 508 -18.93 14.79 -3.02
CA GLU A 508 -20.19 15.37 -2.56
C GLU A 508 -21.15 15.70 -3.69
N LEU A 509 -20.61 16.23 -4.80
CA LEU A 509 -21.34 16.46 -6.05
C LEU A 509 -21.74 15.14 -6.76
N LYS A 510 -21.32 13.99 -6.23
CA LYS A 510 -21.62 12.65 -6.76
C LYS A 510 -21.21 12.45 -8.22
N LEU A 511 -20.21 13.17 -8.69
CA LEU A 511 -19.73 13.10 -10.07
C LEU A 511 -19.34 11.67 -10.46
N LYS A 512 -19.63 11.25 -11.69
CA LYS A 512 -19.18 9.95 -12.18
C LYS A 512 -17.66 9.93 -12.27
N ALA A 513 -17.03 8.75 -12.16
CA ALA A 513 -15.57 8.64 -12.14
C ALA A 513 -14.86 9.28 -13.36
N ARG A 514 -15.56 9.42 -14.49
CA ARG A 514 -15.06 10.05 -15.72
C ARG A 514 -15.13 11.58 -15.68
N GLU A 515 -16.11 12.14 -14.98
CA GLU A 515 -16.36 13.58 -14.91
C GLU A 515 -15.32 14.30 -14.03
N PHE A 516 -14.63 13.57 -13.15
CA PHE A 516 -13.53 14.10 -12.33
C PHE A 516 -12.41 14.75 -13.14
N LYS A 517 -12.17 14.28 -14.37
CA LYS A 517 -11.16 14.86 -15.26
C LYS A 517 -11.55 16.25 -15.75
N HIS A 518 -12.84 16.48 -15.97
CA HIS A 518 -13.38 17.69 -16.59
C HIS A 518 -13.87 18.72 -15.56
N TRP A 519 -14.00 18.32 -14.29
CA TRP A 519 -14.43 19.22 -13.24
C TRP A 519 -13.39 20.30 -12.95
N ALA A 520 -13.84 21.55 -12.91
CA ALA A 520 -13.05 22.71 -12.51
C ALA A 520 -13.75 23.44 -11.35
N PRO A 521 -12.99 23.99 -10.39
CA PRO A 521 -13.57 24.84 -9.34
C PRO A 521 -14.24 26.07 -9.97
N GLU A 522 -15.33 26.56 -9.37
CA GLU A 522 -16.15 27.66 -9.92
C GLU A 522 -15.39 28.98 -10.14
N GLY A 523 -14.21 29.17 -9.52
CA GLY A 523 -13.33 30.33 -9.74
C GLY A 523 -12.32 30.21 -10.88
N ASN A 524 -12.24 29.07 -11.58
CA ASN A 524 -11.31 28.84 -12.70
C ASN A 524 -12.03 28.63 -14.04
N ARG A 525 -13.33 28.98 -14.11
CA ARG A 525 -14.10 28.96 -15.34
C ARG A 525 -13.69 30.14 -16.20
N SER A 526 -13.08 29.87 -17.36
CA SER A 526 -13.10 30.86 -18.44
C SER A 526 -14.57 31.12 -18.82
N PRO A 527 -14.94 32.35 -19.25
CA PRO A 527 -16.34 32.71 -19.54
C PRO A 527 -17.03 31.88 -20.66
N THR A 528 -16.36 30.89 -21.22
CA THR A 528 -16.72 30.24 -22.48
C THR A 528 -17.09 28.76 -22.38
N GLU A 529 -17.09 28.14 -21.19
CA GLU A 529 -17.54 26.73 -21.08
C GLU A 529 -19.03 26.63 -20.66
N PRO A 530 -19.87 25.96 -21.46
CA PRO A 530 -21.29 25.83 -21.17
C PRO A 530 -21.57 24.92 -19.97
N TRP A 531 -22.63 25.26 -19.24
CA TRP A 531 -23.18 24.49 -18.11
C TRP A 531 -23.52 23.06 -18.53
N VAL A 532 -22.93 22.07 -17.87
CA VAL A 532 -23.34 20.66 -17.96
C VAL A 532 -23.62 20.12 -16.57
#